data_AF-A0A8J7LE89-F1
#
_entry.id   AF-A0A8J7LE89-F1
#
_cell.length_a   1.000
_cell.length_b   1.000
_cell.length_c   1.000
_cell.angle_alpha   90.00
_cell.angle_beta   90.00
_cell.angle_gamma   90.00
#
_symmetry.space_group_name_H-M   'P 1'
#
loop_
_entity.id
_entity.type
_entity.pdbx_description
1 polymer ?
#
loop_
_entity_poly.entity_id
_entity_poly.type
_entity_poly.pdbx_seq_one_letter_code
_entity_poly.pdbx_strand_id
1 'polypeptide(L)' 'MNRSKIVAIITGAISIILAIAYLILVQLLDYRDMQPAPISQFNSTPVLVSVQLLK' A
#
# COMPACT_ATOMS: atom_id res chain seq x y z
N MET A 1 13.50 37.16 -23.04
CA MET A 1 13.52 36.66 -21.64
C MET A 1 14.83 35.94 -21.41
N ASN A 2 15.50 36.17 -20.27
CA ASN A 2 16.81 35.58 -20.02
C ASN A 2 16.74 34.05 -20.02
N ARG A 3 17.66 33.39 -20.74
CA ARG A 3 17.83 31.93 -20.82
C ARG A 3 17.69 31.21 -19.47
N SER A 4 18.19 31.82 -18.40
CA SER A 4 18.09 31.30 -17.03
C SER A 4 16.63 31.13 -16.54
N LYS A 5 15.74 32.08 -16.88
CA LYS A 5 14.32 32.00 -16.48
C LYS A 5 13.59 30.88 -17.21
N ILE A 6 13.91 30.64 -18.49
CA ILE A 6 13.32 29.58 -19.30
C ILE A 6 13.71 28.21 -18.74
N VAL A 7 15.00 28.03 -18.43
CA VAL A 7 15.50 26.78 -17.82
C VAL A 7 14.84 26.54 -16.46
N ALA A 8 14.72 27.56 -15.61
CA ALA A 8 14.07 27.41 -14.30
C ALA A 8 12.61 26.95 -14.40
N ILE A 9 11.85 27.50 -15.35
CA ILE A 9 10.46 27.10 -15.59
C ILE A 9 10.38 25.67 -16.11
N ILE A 10 11.24 25.30 -17.06
CA ILE A 10 11.27 23.95 -17.63
C ILE A 10 11.63 22.91 -16.55
N THR A 11 12.66 23.16 -15.74
CA THR A 11 13.04 22.26 -14.64
C THR A 11 11.92 22.11 -13.63
N GLY A 12 11.23 23.22 -13.28
CA GLY A 12 10.06 23.18 -12.41
C GLY A 12 8.93 22.34 -13.00
N ALA A 13 8.62 22.51 -14.28
CA ALA A 13 7.59 21.73 -14.97
C ALA A 13 7.93 20.24 -15.04
N ILE A 14 9.19 19.89 -15.33
CA ILE A 14 9.67 18.50 -15.34
C ILE A 14 9.51 17.86 -13.96
N SER A 15 9.84 18.58 -12.88
CA SER A 15 9.66 18.10 -11.51
C SER A 15 8.20 17.76 -11.20
N ILE A 16 7.27 18.63 -11.61
CA ILE A 16 5.83 18.40 -11.42
C ILE A 16 5.35 17.17 -12.20
N ILE A 17 5.75 17.05 -13.48
CA ILE A 17 5.40 15.89 -14.30
C ILE A 17 5.94 14.59 -13.68
N LEU A 18 7.18 14.61 -13.20
CA LEU A 18 7.79 13.45 -12.55
C LEU A 18 7.07 13.07 -11.25
N ALA A 19 6.67 14.06 -10.44
CA ALA A 19 5.89 13.82 -9.23
C ALA A 19 4.53 13.18 -9.54
N ILE A 20 3.82 13.68 -10.56
CA ILE A 20 2.54 13.09 -10.98
C ILE A 20 2.75 11.67 -11.51
N ALA A 21 3.76 11.44 -12.34
CA ALA A 21 4.09 10.11 -12.85
C ALA A 21 4.42 9.12 -11.71
N TYR A 22 5.16 9.56 -10.70
CA TYR A 22 5.45 8.76 -9.51
C TYR A 22 4.18 8.36 -8.76
N LEU A 23 3.25 9.30 -8.53
CA LEU A 23 1.98 9.01 -7.85
C LEU A 23 1.14 7.99 -8.64
N ILE A 24 1.05 8.13 -9.96
CA ILE A 24 0.35 7.17 -10.82
C ILE A 24 1.00 5.78 -10.74
N LEU A 25 2.33 5.73 -10.74
CA LEU A 25 3.08 4.48 -10.64
C LEU A 25 2.80 3.77 -9.31
N VAL A 26 2.89 4.47 -8.19
CA VAL A 26 2.56 3.93 -6.86
C VAL A 26 1.13 3.42 -6.84
N GLN A 27 0.18 4.19 -7.40
CA GLN A 27 -1.21 3.80 -7.47
C GLN A 27 -1.41 2.48 -8.23
N LEU A 28 -0.69 2.29 -9.34
CA LEU A 28 -0.74 1.04 -10.12
C LEU A 28 -0.12 -0.14 -9.35
N LEU A 29 0.97 0.10 -8.61
CA LEU A 29 1.60 -0.94 -7.79
C LEU A 29 0.72 -1.34 -6.60
N ASP A 30 0.02 -0.40 -5.98
CA ASP A 30 -0.89 -0.65 -4.88
C ASP A 30 -2.23 -1.25 -5.35
N TYR A 31 -2.59 -1.07 -6.63
CA TYR A 31 -3.81 -1.65 -7.21
C TYR A 31 -3.78 -3.20 -7.29
N ARG A 32 -2.62 -3.83 -7.09
CA ARG A 32 -2.53 -5.29 -7.01
C ARG A 32 -3.45 -5.84 -5.91
N ASP A 33 -4.06 -6.99 -6.18
CA ASP A 33 -4.92 -7.68 -5.21
C ASP A 33 -4.17 -7.95 -3.89
N MET A 34 -4.54 -7.22 -2.85
CA MET A 34 -4.09 -7.47 -1.49
C MET A 34 -4.95 -8.61 -0.93
N GLN A 35 -4.50 -9.85 -1.12
CA GLN A 35 -5.14 -10.98 -0.46
C GLN A 35 -4.97 -10.81 1.06
N PRO A 36 -6.05 -10.87 1.85
CA PRO A 36 -5.96 -10.87 3.30
C PRO A 36 -5.01 -11.98 3.74
N ALA A 37 -4.13 -11.68 4.70
CA ALA A 37 -3.30 -12.72 5.30
C ALA A 37 -4.23 -13.87 5.75
N PRO A 38 -3.89 -15.13 5.43
CA PRO A 38 -4.71 -16.26 5.83
C PRO A 38 -4.97 -16.19 7.33
N ILE A 39 -6.22 -15.95 7.71
CA ILE A 39 -6.65 -16.19 9.08
C ILE A 39 -6.73 -17.70 9.23
N SER A 40 -5.63 -18.31 9.64
CA SER A 40 -5.67 -19.65 10.21
C SER A 40 -6.65 -19.58 11.37
N GLN A 41 -7.89 -20.02 11.14
CA GLN A 41 -8.88 -20.23 12.17
C GLN A 41 -8.32 -21.36 13.03
N PHE A 42 -7.48 -20.98 14.00
CA PHE A 42 -7.21 -21.84 15.14
C PHE A 42 -8.58 -22.04 15.76
N ASN A 43 -9.21 -23.18 15.47
CA ASN A 43 -10.32 -23.68 16.24
C ASN A 43 -9.76 -23.89 17.65
N SER A 44 -9.77 -22.82 18.43
CA SER A 44 -9.66 -22.85 19.88
C SER A 44 -10.92 -23.54 20.38
N THR A 45 -11.02 -24.86 20.17
CA THR A 45 -11.99 -25.68 20.87
C THR A 45 -11.76 -25.40 22.35
N PRO A 46 -12.70 -24.77 23.06
CA PRO A 46 -12.49 -24.37 24.43
C PRO A 46 -12.24 -25.65 25.23
N VAL A 47 -11.05 -25.76 25.82
CA VAL A 47 -10.62 -26.81 26.77
C VAL A 47 -11.62 -26.99 27.93
N LEU A 48 -12.54 -26.05 28.10
CA LEU A 48 -13.66 -26.11 29.04
C LEU A 48 -14.63 -27.28 28.79
N VAL A 49 -14.77 -27.79 27.55
CA VAL A 49 -15.65 -28.94 27.27
C VAL A 49 -15.04 -30.26 27.75
N SER A 50 -13.72 -30.43 27.71
CA SER A 50 -13.06 -31.65 28.17
C SER A 50 -12.98 -31.77 29.69
N VAL A 51 -13.03 -30.66 30.44
CA VAL A 51 -13.06 -30.69 31.91
C VAL A 51 -14.47 -30.97 32.45
N GLN A 52 -15.52 -30.57 31.73
CA GLN A 52 -16.92 -30.82 32.12
C GLN A 52 -17.33 -32.29 31.91
N LEU A 53 -16.73 -32.98 30.93
CA LEU A 53 -16.98 -34.40 30.64
C LEU A 53 -16.26 -35.38 31.57
N LEU A 54 -15.41 -34.89 32.47
CA LEU A 54 -14.64 -35.70 33.42
C LEU A 54 -15.12 -35.53 34.88
N LYS A 55 -16.32 -34.95 35.07
CA LYS A 55 -17.03 -34.88 36.36
C LYS A 55 -18.34 -35.64 36.28
#